data_AF-A0A8J6V258-F1
#
_entry.id   AF-A0A8J6V258-F1
#
_cell.length_a   1.000
_cell.length_b   1.000
_cell.length_c   1.000
_cell.angle_alpha   90.00
_cell.angle_beta   90.00
_cell.angle_gamma   90.00
#
_symmetry.space_group_name_H-M   'P 1'
#
loop_
_entity.id
_entity.type
_entity.pdbx_description
1 polymer ?
#
loop_
_entity_poly.entity_id
_entity_poly.type
_entity_poly.pdbx_seq_one_letter_code
_entity_poly.pdbx_strand_id
1 'polypeptide(L)'
;MWHKKSFWWILGGLGGSAIAIFALLNFSHWHRLRRYEKILELRAVQWSGKNLAGANFSRQVFREANLSEANLRRANLQGTDFSGAATRLIDTDLREANLTKALLSFTVTRAIPEYTKAKFLSEVGKQTEVFLRFSTVAGERGAADGERDVRGFAVKFYTEEGNWDLVGNNTPVFFIRDPHKFASCIWN
;
A
#
# COMPACT_ATOMS: atom_id res chain seq x y z
N MET A 1 18.36 23.02 30.76
CA MET A 1 16.96 22.64 31.00
C MET A 1 16.08 23.71 30.37
N TRP A 2 15.71 23.52 29.09
CA TRP A 2 14.93 24.51 28.32
C TRP A 2 13.44 24.13 28.34
N HIS A 3 12.60 25.08 28.75
CA HIS A 3 11.19 24.89 29.08
C HIS A 3 10.32 24.58 27.85
N LYS A 4 9.49 23.54 27.95
CA LYS A 4 8.58 22.98 26.92
C LYS A 4 7.50 23.92 26.35
N LYS A 5 7.43 25.19 26.73
CA LYS A 5 6.30 26.08 26.39
C LYS A 5 6.56 27.08 25.26
N SER A 6 7.80 27.31 24.87
CA SER A 6 8.13 28.38 23.90
C SER A 6 8.11 27.94 22.43
N PHE A 7 7.94 26.64 22.14
CA PHE A 7 7.94 26.13 20.77
C PHE A 7 6.57 26.22 20.07
N TRP A 8 5.50 26.49 20.82
CA TRP A 8 4.12 26.39 20.33
C TRP A 8 3.56 27.68 19.71
N TRP A 9 4.21 28.84 19.92
CA TRP A 9 3.73 30.12 19.37
C TRP A 9 4.17 30.41 17.94
N ILE A 10 5.20 29.73 17.42
CA ILE A 10 5.62 29.84 16.01
C ILE A 10 4.72 28.97 15.09
N LEU A 11 3.84 28.14 15.67
CA LEU A 11 2.94 27.22 14.98
C LEU A 11 1.58 27.84 14.56
N GLY A 12 1.35 29.13 14.84
CA GLY A 12 0.06 29.78 14.59
C GLY A 12 -0.19 30.29 13.15
N GLY A 13 0.80 30.23 12.25
CA GLY A 13 0.73 30.93 10.95
C GLY A 13 0.98 30.10 9.69
N LEU A 14 1.26 28.80 9.80
CA LEU A 14 1.60 27.96 8.65
C LEU A 14 0.74 26.70 8.65
N GLY A 15 -0.38 26.75 7.91
CA GLY A 15 -1.06 25.54 7.47
C GLY A 15 -0.10 24.69 6.65
N GLY A 16 0.49 23.65 7.26
CA GLY A 16 1.51 22.79 6.64
C GLY A 16 2.62 22.32 7.58
N SER A 17 2.71 22.82 8.81
CA SER A 17 3.84 22.57 9.71
C SER A 17 3.73 21.28 10.55
N ALA A 18 3.64 20.13 9.89
CA ALA A 18 4.12 18.86 10.45
C ALA A 18 5.26 18.29 9.58
N ILE A 19 5.14 18.41 8.26
CA ILE A 19 6.10 17.87 7.28
C ILE A 19 7.47 18.55 7.40
N ALA A 20 7.51 19.87 7.59
CA ALA A 20 8.76 20.62 7.72
C ALA A 20 9.56 20.27 9.00
N ILE A 21 8.88 19.92 10.09
CA ILE A 21 9.53 19.58 11.38
C ILE A 21 10.17 18.19 11.30
N PHE A 22 9.60 17.26 10.53
CA PHE A 22 10.15 15.92 10.36
C PHE A 22 11.27 15.82 9.33
N ALA A 23 11.28 16.70 8.31
CA ALA A 23 12.40 16.80 7.36
C ALA A 23 13.71 17.28 8.03
N LEU A 24 13.62 18.01 9.14
CA LEU A 24 14.76 18.53 9.90
C LEU A 24 15.33 17.54 10.94
N LEU A 25 14.58 16.48 11.29
CA LEU A 25 15.04 15.45 12.20
C LEU A 25 15.72 14.34 11.39
N ASN A 26 17.02 14.17 11.61
CA ASN A 26 17.87 13.16 10.96
C ASN A 26 17.14 11.80 10.81
N PHE A 27 17.09 11.30 9.56
CA PHE A 27 16.24 10.19 9.06
C PHE A 27 16.41 8.85 9.79
N SER A 28 17.36 8.70 10.71
CA SER A 28 17.61 7.47 11.48
C SER A 28 16.54 7.16 12.56
N HIS A 29 15.51 8.00 12.69
CA HIS A 29 14.58 7.96 13.84
C HIS A 29 13.12 7.66 13.49
N TRP A 30 12.77 7.29 12.26
CA TRP A 30 11.37 6.97 11.86
C TRP A 30 10.75 5.85 12.72
N HIS A 31 11.56 4.92 13.24
CA HIS A 31 11.11 3.89 14.19
C HIS A 31 10.54 4.45 15.52
N ARG A 32 10.77 5.74 15.84
CA ARG A 32 10.24 6.42 17.04
C ARG A 32 8.85 7.01 16.84
N LEU A 33 8.33 7.04 15.61
CA LEU A 33 6.95 7.47 15.32
C LEU A 33 5.88 6.45 15.70
N ARG A 34 6.27 5.31 16.29
CA ARG A 34 5.40 4.25 16.82
C ARG A 34 4.30 4.71 17.80
N ARG A 35 4.25 5.98 18.20
CA ARG A 35 3.41 6.48 19.30
C ARG A 35 2.39 7.57 18.92
N TYR A 36 2.31 8.00 17.67
CA TYR A 36 1.33 9.02 17.24
C TYR A 36 0.26 8.41 16.31
N GLU A 37 -0.95 8.21 16.84
CA GLU A 37 -2.16 7.81 16.10
C GLU A 37 -2.74 8.91 15.20
N LYS A 38 -2.06 10.06 15.09
CA LYS A 38 -2.56 11.16 14.25
C LYS A 38 -2.37 10.79 12.78
N ILE A 39 -3.45 10.83 12.01
CA ILE A 39 -3.37 10.80 10.55
C ILE A 39 -2.59 12.04 10.12
N LEU A 40 -1.39 11.83 9.60
CA LEU A 40 -0.59 12.84 8.94
C LEU A 40 -0.98 12.78 7.46
N GLU A 41 -1.48 13.88 6.93
CA GLU A 41 -1.64 14.02 5.49
C GLU A 41 -0.24 14.18 4.87
N LEU A 42 0.36 13.06 4.46
CA LEU A 42 1.66 13.01 3.78
C LEU A 42 1.46 13.17 2.27
N ARG A 43 0.69 14.20 1.88
CA ARG A 43 0.40 14.51 0.48
C ARG A 43 1.67 15.03 -0.21
N ALA A 44 1.86 14.64 -1.47
CA ALA A 44 2.95 15.12 -2.34
C ALA A 44 4.38 14.91 -1.81
N VAL A 45 4.57 14.01 -0.85
CA VAL A 45 5.87 13.75 -0.24
C VAL A 45 6.85 13.13 -1.25
N GLN A 46 8.08 13.66 -1.30
CA GLN A 46 9.14 13.21 -2.20
C GLN A 46 10.15 12.34 -1.45
N TRP A 47 9.86 11.03 -1.35
CA TRP A 47 10.68 10.04 -0.65
C TRP A 47 11.29 9.00 -1.59
N SER A 48 11.51 9.37 -2.85
CA SER A 48 12.18 8.47 -3.80
C SER A 48 13.56 8.04 -3.31
N GLY A 49 13.88 6.76 -3.47
CA GLY A 49 15.15 6.15 -3.04
C GLY A 49 15.38 6.13 -1.52
N LYS A 50 14.41 6.53 -0.68
CA LYS A 50 14.61 6.59 0.78
C LYS A 50 14.50 5.21 1.43
N ASN A 51 15.30 4.98 2.46
CA ASN A 51 15.18 3.80 3.31
C ASN A 51 14.15 4.05 4.42
N LEU A 52 13.01 3.38 4.30
CA LEU A 52 11.85 3.42 5.19
C LEU A 52 11.52 2.01 5.71
N ALA A 53 12.50 1.09 5.70
CA ALA A 53 12.30 -0.29 6.11
C ALA A 53 11.84 -0.38 7.56
N GLY A 54 10.82 -1.20 7.83
CA GLY A 54 10.24 -1.38 9.18
C GLY A 54 9.52 -0.15 9.74
N ALA A 55 9.28 0.89 8.94
CA ALA A 55 8.50 2.04 9.36
C ALA A 55 7.02 1.67 9.56
N ASN A 56 6.34 2.36 10.49
CA ASN A 56 4.91 2.20 10.68
C ASN A 56 4.16 3.41 10.10
N PHE A 57 3.42 3.16 9.04
CA PHE A 57 2.56 4.13 8.36
C PHE A 57 1.10 3.66 8.30
N SER A 58 0.66 2.77 9.20
CA SER A 58 -0.72 2.29 9.17
C SER A 58 -1.71 3.46 9.18
N ARG A 59 -2.71 3.40 8.29
CA ARG A 59 -3.80 4.39 8.13
C ARG A 59 -3.36 5.79 7.70
N GLN A 60 -2.13 5.93 7.19
CA GLN A 60 -1.64 7.20 6.67
C GLN A 60 -2.11 7.45 5.24
N VAL A 61 -2.16 8.73 4.84
CA VAL A 61 -2.61 9.17 3.52
C VAL A 61 -1.40 9.66 2.72
N PHE A 62 -1.13 9.01 1.59
CA PHE A 62 0.03 9.20 0.71
C PHE A 62 -0.36 9.67 -0.70
N ARG A 63 -1.48 10.39 -0.84
CA ARG A 63 -1.92 10.87 -2.16
C ARG A 63 -0.83 11.73 -2.79
N GLU A 64 -0.51 11.45 -4.05
CA GLU A 64 0.49 12.18 -4.83
C GLU A 64 1.94 12.00 -4.33
N ALA A 65 2.19 11.04 -3.42
CA ALA A 65 3.53 10.78 -2.92
C ALA A 65 4.41 10.10 -3.96
N ASN A 66 5.67 10.54 -4.08
CA ASN A 66 6.68 9.85 -4.86
C ASN A 66 7.52 8.95 -3.93
N LEU A 67 7.26 7.65 -3.98
CA LEU A 67 7.97 6.60 -3.25
C LEU A 67 8.76 5.71 -4.21
N SER A 68 9.01 6.16 -5.43
CA SER A 68 9.73 5.37 -6.44
C SER A 68 11.12 4.99 -5.90
N GLU A 69 11.53 3.73 -6.09
CA GLU A 69 12.83 3.20 -5.60
C GLU A 69 13.01 3.22 -4.06
N ALA A 70 11.97 3.60 -3.30
CA ALA A 70 12.05 3.60 -1.84
C ALA A 70 12.10 2.17 -1.29
N ASN A 71 12.84 1.98 -0.19
CA ASN A 71 12.84 0.72 0.54
C ASN A 71 11.79 0.77 1.66
N LEU A 72 10.66 0.10 1.45
CA LEU A 72 9.57 -0.07 2.42
C LEU A 72 9.51 -1.50 2.97
N ARG A 73 10.64 -2.23 2.93
CA ARG A 73 10.71 -3.62 3.37
C ARG A 73 10.26 -3.74 4.82
N ARG A 74 9.38 -4.69 5.14
CA ARG A 74 8.82 -4.88 6.50
C ARG A 74 8.03 -3.67 7.05
N ALA A 75 7.70 -2.67 6.24
CA ALA A 75 6.93 -1.52 6.69
C ALA A 75 5.47 -1.94 6.96
N ASN A 76 4.84 -1.31 7.96
CA ASN A 76 3.41 -1.46 8.19
C ASN A 76 2.63 -0.38 7.43
N LEU A 77 1.98 -0.77 6.34
CA LEU A 77 1.17 0.08 5.46
C LEU A 77 -0.33 -0.30 5.57
N GLN A 78 -0.74 -0.88 6.69
CA GLN A 78 -2.11 -1.36 6.85
C GLN A 78 -3.10 -0.20 6.77
N GLY A 79 -4.10 -0.29 5.89
CA GLY A 79 -5.13 0.73 5.73
C GLY A 79 -4.63 2.06 5.18
N THR A 80 -3.42 2.12 4.60
CA THR A 80 -2.93 3.35 3.97
C THR A 80 -3.70 3.70 2.72
N ASP A 81 -3.88 4.99 2.51
CA ASP A 81 -4.47 5.51 1.28
C ASP A 81 -3.38 6.00 0.33
N PHE A 82 -3.10 5.21 -0.71
CA PHE A 82 -2.26 5.59 -1.86
C PHE A 82 -3.11 6.04 -3.07
N SER A 83 -4.43 6.14 -2.94
CA SER A 83 -5.29 6.62 -4.03
C SER A 83 -4.95 8.07 -4.38
N GLY A 84 -4.70 8.35 -5.65
CA GLY A 84 -4.26 9.67 -6.09
C GLY A 84 -3.42 9.60 -7.35
N ALA A 85 -3.67 10.53 -8.27
CA ALA A 85 -3.17 10.42 -9.64
C ALA A 85 -1.65 10.48 -9.80
N ALA A 86 -0.94 11.01 -8.81
CA ALA A 86 0.51 11.16 -8.83
C ALA A 86 1.24 10.25 -7.81
N THR A 87 0.54 9.32 -7.14
CA THR A 87 1.22 8.41 -6.22
C THR A 87 2.07 7.42 -7.00
N ARG A 88 3.39 7.45 -6.82
CA ARG A 88 4.34 6.59 -7.55
C ARG A 88 4.98 5.58 -6.62
N LEU A 89 4.75 4.30 -6.90
CA LEU A 89 5.34 3.15 -6.21
C LEU A 89 6.22 2.30 -7.17
N ILE A 90 6.81 2.95 -8.17
CA ILE A 90 7.63 2.28 -9.20
C ILE A 90 8.96 1.85 -8.57
N ASP A 91 9.36 0.59 -8.76
CA ASP A 91 10.59 0.01 -8.20
C ASP A 91 10.73 0.15 -6.68
N THR A 92 9.62 0.37 -5.97
CA THR A 92 9.58 0.41 -4.50
C THR A 92 9.71 -1.01 -3.93
N ASP A 93 10.66 -1.23 -3.02
CA ASP A 93 10.79 -2.52 -2.33
C ASP A 93 9.73 -2.66 -1.23
N LEU A 94 8.69 -3.43 -1.54
CA LEU A 94 7.57 -3.73 -0.63
C LEU A 94 7.65 -5.14 -0.02
N ARG A 95 8.80 -5.84 -0.11
CA ARG A 95 8.93 -7.20 0.43
C ARG A 95 8.66 -7.20 1.94
N GLU A 96 7.87 -8.17 2.40
CA GLU A 96 7.44 -8.28 3.80
C GLU A 96 6.66 -7.05 4.35
N ALA A 97 6.27 -6.10 3.50
CA ALA A 97 5.45 -4.96 3.92
C ALA A 97 3.99 -5.40 4.12
N ASN A 98 3.35 -4.88 5.17
CA ASN A 98 1.93 -5.16 5.43
C ASN A 98 1.05 -4.12 4.71
N LEU A 99 0.51 -4.48 3.55
CA LEU A 99 -0.42 -3.65 2.75
C LEU A 99 -1.90 -3.99 2.98
N THR A 100 -2.21 -4.68 4.08
CA THR A 100 -3.59 -5.13 4.35
C THR A 100 -4.54 -3.95 4.37
N LYS A 101 -5.60 -3.98 3.55
CA LYS A 101 -6.61 -2.91 3.41
C LYS A 101 -6.06 -1.58 2.84
N ALA A 102 -4.91 -1.58 2.17
CA ALA A 102 -4.43 -0.38 1.50
C ALA A 102 -5.29 -0.08 0.24
N LEU A 103 -5.56 1.21 0.01
CA LEU A 103 -6.18 1.72 -1.23
C LEU A 103 -5.09 2.15 -2.20
N LEU A 104 -5.18 1.74 -3.47
CA LEU A 104 -4.20 2.08 -4.51
C LEU A 104 -4.90 2.55 -5.79
N SER A 105 -4.14 3.11 -6.73
CA SER A 105 -4.60 3.42 -8.09
C SER A 105 -3.85 2.54 -9.09
N PHE A 106 -4.57 1.87 -9.96
CA PHE A 106 -4.04 1.17 -11.12
C PHE A 106 -3.95 2.14 -12.30
N THR A 107 -2.79 2.22 -12.94
CA THR A 107 -2.57 3.06 -14.13
C THR A 107 -2.14 2.21 -15.32
N VAL A 108 -2.81 2.35 -16.45
CA VAL A 108 -2.47 1.65 -17.69
C VAL A 108 -1.18 2.23 -18.27
N THR A 109 -0.14 1.42 -18.40
CA THR A 109 1.13 1.83 -19.03
C THR A 109 1.16 1.53 -20.53
N ARG A 110 0.46 0.49 -20.95
CA ARG A 110 0.28 0.10 -22.36
C ARG A 110 -1.16 -0.35 -22.55
N ALA A 111 -1.90 0.34 -23.41
CA ALA A 111 -3.24 -0.07 -23.78
C ALA A 111 -3.20 -1.33 -24.66
N ILE A 112 -4.21 -2.19 -24.52
CA ILE A 112 -4.33 -3.47 -25.26
C ILE A 112 -5.72 -3.64 -25.91
N PRO A 113 -6.19 -2.66 -26.71
CA PRO A 113 -7.51 -2.71 -27.33
C PRO A 113 -7.67 -3.90 -28.30
N GLU A 114 -6.57 -4.47 -28.80
CA GLU A 114 -6.57 -5.63 -29.68
C GLU A 114 -7.06 -6.92 -29.00
N TYR A 115 -7.00 -7.01 -27.66
CA TYR A 115 -7.39 -8.19 -26.89
C TYR A 115 -8.67 -7.99 -26.06
N THR A 116 -8.97 -6.77 -25.65
CA THR A 116 -10.10 -6.51 -24.74
C THR A 116 -10.77 -5.17 -25.00
N LYS A 117 -12.09 -5.14 -24.82
CA LYS A 117 -12.92 -3.93 -24.86
C LYS A 117 -13.15 -3.29 -23.48
N ALA A 118 -12.54 -3.84 -22.44
CA ALA A 118 -12.75 -3.37 -21.07
C ALA A 118 -12.24 -1.93 -20.93
N LYS A 119 -13.12 -1.01 -20.52
CA LYS A 119 -12.80 0.42 -20.54
C LYS A 119 -11.67 0.83 -19.59
N PHE A 120 -11.45 0.10 -18.51
CA PHE A 120 -10.35 0.42 -17.59
C PHE A 120 -8.95 0.11 -18.17
N LEU A 121 -8.87 -0.58 -19.32
CA LEU A 121 -7.63 -0.91 -20.03
C LEU A 121 -7.51 -0.21 -21.40
N SER A 122 -8.44 0.69 -21.74
CA SER A 122 -8.59 1.22 -23.10
C SER A 122 -7.53 2.24 -23.51
N GLU A 123 -6.99 3.01 -22.56
CA GLU A 123 -6.12 4.16 -22.85
C GLU A 123 -4.92 4.20 -21.91
N VAL A 124 -3.75 4.57 -22.45
CA VAL A 124 -2.53 4.77 -21.66
C VAL A 124 -2.72 5.96 -20.72
N GLY A 125 -2.35 5.80 -19.46
CA GLY A 125 -2.52 6.79 -18.41
C GLY A 125 -3.89 6.76 -17.74
N LYS A 126 -4.85 5.97 -18.23
CA LYS A 126 -6.14 5.79 -17.55
C LYS A 126 -5.92 5.19 -16.17
N GLN A 127 -6.57 5.81 -15.19
CA GLN A 127 -6.48 5.40 -13.80
C GLN A 127 -7.76 4.76 -13.32
N THR A 128 -7.62 3.78 -12.45
CA THR A 128 -8.74 3.07 -11.84
C THR A 128 -8.40 2.79 -10.39
N GLU A 129 -9.29 3.19 -9.49
CA GLU A 129 -9.11 2.90 -8.07
C GLU A 129 -9.17 1.39 -7.86
N VAL A 130 -8.26 0.90 -7.01
CA VAL A 130 -8.17 -0.52 -6.68
C VAL A 130 -8.06 -0.74 -5.18
N PHE A 131 -8.65 -1.83 -4.72
CA PHE A 131 -8.49 -2.33 -3.38
C PHE A 131 -7.76 -3.67 -3.41
N LEU A 132 -6.72 -3.81 -2.59
CA LEU A 132 -5.92 -5.03 -2.50
C LEU A 132 -6.12 -5.75 -1.17
N ARG A 133 -6.21 -7.08 -1.24
CA ARG A 133 -6.18 -7.97 -0.07
C ARG A 133 -5.17 -9.08 -0.30
N PHE A 134 -4.19 -9.12 0.60
CA PHE A 134 -3.29 -10.25 0.78
C PHE A 134 -3.80 -11.15 1.90
N SER A 135 -3.60 -12.46 1.76
CA SER A 135 -3.92 -13.41 2.84
C SER A 135 -3.07 -14.67 2.77
N THR A 136 -2.97 -15.37 3.90
CA THR A 136 -2.69 -16.81 3.93
C THR A 136 -3.94 -17.60 3.52
N VAL A 137 -3.83 -18.92 3.38
CA VAL A 137 -4.91 -19.83 2.97
C VAL A 137 -5.34 -20.73 4.11
N ALA A 138 -4.41 -21.44 4.75
CA ALA A 138 -4.72 -22.46 5.75
C ALA A 138 -4.92 -21.90 7.16
N GLY A 139 -4.18 -20.84 7.51
CA GLY A 139 -4.21 -20.26 8.85
C GLY A 139 -5.53 -19.58 9.19
N GLU A 140 -6.03 -19.82 10.40
CA GLU A 140 -7.19 -19.11 10.95
C GLU A 140 -6.85 -17.65 11.29
N ARG A 141 -7.86 -16.88 11.70
CA ARG A 141 -7.67 -15.50 12.15
C ARG A 141 -6.74 -15.46 13.37
N GLY A 142 -5.53 -14.93 13.18
CA GLY A 142 -4.50 -14.85 14.22
C GLY A 142 -3.30 -15.76 13.98
N ALA A 143 -3.33 -16.60 12.93
CA ALA A 143 -2.18 -17.35 12.46
C ALA A 143 -1.02 -16.43 12.04
N ALA A 144 0.20 -16.95 12.06
CA ALA A 144 1.38 -16.14 11.78
C ALA A 144 1.55 -15.89 10.28
N ASP A 145 1.74 -14.62 9.90
CA ASP A 145 1.95 -14.22 8.50
C ASP A 145 3.20 -14.86 7.85
N GLY A 146 4.14 -15.36 8.66
CA GLY A 146 5.41 -15.96 8.23
C GLY A 146 5.35 -17.46 7.93
N GLU A 147 4.19 -18.10 8.02
CA GLU A 147 4.04 -19.54 7.78
C GLU A 147 4.23 -19.93 6.31
N ARG A 148 4.75 -21.14 6.06
CA ARG A 148 4.88 -21.66 4.69
C ARG A 148 3.50 -21.98 4.14
N ASP A 149 2.99 -21.13 3.26
CA ASP A 149 1.63 -21.24 2.70
C ASP A 149 1.54 -20.53 1.34
N VAL A 150 0.51 -20.83 0.56
CA VAL A 150 0.13 -20.01 -0.60
C VAL A 150 -0.33 -18.64 -0.11
N ARG A 151 -0.08 -17.59 -0.90
CA ARG A 151 -0.51 -16.24 -0.59
C ARG A 151 -1.58 -15.79 -1.58
N GLY A 152 -2.75 -15.46 -1.06
CA GLY A 152 -3.82 -14.84 -1.83
C GLY A 152 -3.39 -13.44 -2.29
N PHE A 153 -3.64 -13.14 -3.55
CA PHE A 153 -3.44 -11.84 -4.19
C PHE A 153 -4.78 -11.44 -4.84
N ALA A 154 -5.64 -10.79 -4.06
CA ALA A 154 -6.94 -10.34 -4.56
C ALA A 154 -6.92 -8.83 -4.84
N VAL A 155 -7.31 -8.44 -6.05
CA VAL A 155 -7.46 -7.04 -6.46
C VAL A 155 -8.88 -6.79 -6.93
N LYS A 156 -9.53 -5.80 -6.35
CA LYS A 156 -10.84 -5.29 -6.79
C LYS A 156 -10.62 -3.98 -7.52
N PHE A 157 -11.06 -3.90 -8.76
CA PHE A 157 -11.02 -2.72 -9.61
C PHE A 157 -12.39 -2.05 -9.61
N TYR A 158 -12.43 -0.78 -9.22
CA TYR A 158 -13.65 0.04 -9.26
C TYR A 158 -13.75 0.72 -10.62
N THR A 159 -14.21 -0.02 -11.61
CA THR A 159 -14.31 0.48 -13.00
C THR A 159 -15.64 1.20 -13.24
N GLU A 160 -15.71 2.03 -14.28
CA GLU A 160 -16.95 2.68 -14.74
C GLU A 160 -18.02 1.70 -15.25
N GLU A 161 -17.64 0.46 -15.56
CA GLU A 161 -18.54 -0.60 -16.04
C GLU A 161 -18.93 -1.58 -14.91
N GLY A 162 -18.60 -1.23 -13.66
CA GLY A 162 -18.84 -2.04 -12.48
C GLY A 162 -17.55 -2.55 -11.84
N ASN A 163 -17.69 -3.26 -10.73
CA ASN A 163 -16.55 -3.81 -10.01
C ASN A 163 -16.02 -5.05 -10.75
N TRP A 164 -14.71 -5.08 -11.02
CA TRP A 164 -14.03 -6.25 -11.57
C TRP A 164 -13.05 -6.81 -10.53
N ASP A 165 -13.16 -8.10 -10.23
CA ASP A 165 -12.35 -8.75 -9.18
C ASP A 165 -11.38 -9.75 -9.80
N LEU A 166 -10.08 -9.49 -9.64
CA LEU A 166 -9.00 -10.43 -9.93
C LEU A 166 -8.59 -11.13 -8.65
N VAL A 167 -9.16 -12.31 -8.40
CA VAL A 167 -8.87 -13.13 -7.22
C VAL A 167 -7.81 -14.18 -7.58
N GLY A 168 -6.54 -13.83 -7.38
CA GLY A 168 -5.39 -14.66 -7.71
C GLY A 168 -4.61 -15.14 -6.49
N ASN A 169 -3.49 -15.82 -6.77
CA ASN A 169 -2.49 -16.27 -5.80
C ASN A 169 -1.09 -15.86 -6.25
N ASN A 170 -0.11 -15.95 -5.35
CA ASN A 170 1.30 -15.76 -5.66
C ASN A 170 1.92 -16.92 -6.46
N THR A 171 1.17 -18.00 -6.70
CA THR A 171 1.57 -19.15 -7.54
C THR A 171 0.75 -19.18 -8.83
N PRO A 172 1.36 -19.45 -9.99
CA PRO A 172 0.66 -19.48 -11.28
C PRO A 172 -0.13 -20.79 -11.51
N VAL A 173 0.05 -21.78 -10.64
CA VAL A 173 -0.61 -23.08 -10.68
C VAL A 173 -1.34 -23.35 -9.36
N PHE A 174 -2.32 -24.24 -9.41
CA PHE A 174 -3.08 -24.69 -8.25
C PHE A 174 -2.95 -26.21 -8.07
N PHE A 175 -3.18 -26.71 -6.85
CA PHE A 175 -2.94 -28.11 -6.48
C PHE A 175 -3.87 -29.11 -7.18
N ILE A 176 -5.06 -28.65 -7.56
CA ILE A 176 -6.11 -29.45 -8.19
C ILE A 176 -6.54 -28.84 -9.52
N ARG A 177 -7.02 -29.69 -10.42
CA ARG A 177 -7.58 -29.30 -11.73
C ARG A 177 -9.10 -29.34 -11.78
N ASP A 178 -9.72 -29.96 -10.77
CA ASP A 178 -11.17 -30.17 -10.68
C ASP A 178 -11.72 -29.40 -9.46
N PRO A 179 -12.64 -28.45 -9.65
CA PRO A 179 -13.19 -27.65 -8.55
C PRO A 179 -13.96 -28.48 -7.52
N HIS A 180 -14.48 -29.66 -7.88
CA HIS A 180 -15.21 -30.52 -6.92
C HIS A 180 -14.30 -31.05 -5.80
N LYS A 181 -12.99 -31.14 -6.06
CA LYS A 181 -11.98 -31.58 -5.09
C LYS A 181 -11.47 -30.46 -4.17
N PHE A 182 -12.01 -29.24 -4.31
CA PHE A 182 -11.55 -28.11 -3.52
C PHE A 182 -11.78 -28.33 -2.02
N ALA A 183 -12.96 -28.82 -1.63
CA ALA A 183 -13.25 -29.11 -0.23
C ALA A 183 -12.23 -30.12 0.34
N SER A 184 -12.00 -31.25 -0.34
CA SER A 184 -11.03 -32.24 0.15
C SER A 184 -9.60 -31.72 0.18
N CYS A 185 -9.22 -30.77 -0.68
CA CYS A 185 -7.88 -30.18 -0.69
C CYS A 185 -7.63 -29.27 0.52
N ILE A 186 -8.66 -28.63 1.07
CA ILE A 186 -8.52 -27.69 2.19
C ILE A 186 -8.53 -28.42 3.54
N TRP A 187 -9.24 -29.55 3.64
CA TRP A 187 -9.44 -30.29 4.90
C TRP A 187 -8.50 -31.48 5.09
N ASN A 188 -7.43 -31.60 4.28
CA ASN A 188 -6.51 -32.74 4.29
C ASN A 188 -5.28 -32.54 5.18
#